data_AF-A0A5D4G6Y4-F1
#
_entry.id   AF-A0A5D4G6Y4-F1
#
_cell.length_a   1.000
_cell.length_b   1.000
_cell.length_c   1.000
_cell.angle_alpha   90.00
_cell.angle_beta   90.00
_cell.angle_gamma   90.00
#
_symmetry.space_group_name_H-M   'P 1'
#
loop_
_entity.id
_entity.type
_entity.pdbx_description
1 polymer ?
#
loop_
_entity_poly.entity_id
_entity_poly.type
_entity_poly.pdbx_seq_one_letter_code
_entity_poly.pdbx_strand_id
1 'polypeptide(L)'
;MSFFTTNDLVKINFHDYGIQLNQPLILIGGYSSSEVTWFAQIETFVNAGYRVITYDHRSHGDSQQVDYGLTLHRLAMDLKELIDYLQLKNVVLIGHSMGAATIMAYEELFTDENVSAIITEDQAPTFFKSADWLNGQYGKTLTELSVFIDDFPKTRLTQKKLSDSVKRTLGHGMKPFDFKRYRPLLQNVILQDWRPELGQEKKPHLFFAGEKSPIFPAIHAQAARELQNNPNSEVQIFEGCGHILHLEEIEKFNQAVIVFLNKIKKD
;
A
#
# COMPACT_ATOMS: atom_id res chain seq x y z
N MET A 1 7.69 18.71 10.26
CA MET A 1 8.18 17.65 9.37
C MET A 1 9.31 16.95 10.09
N SER A 2 9.12 15.67 10.39
CA SER A 2 10.13 14.82 11.01
C SER A 2 10.78 13.99 9.92
N PHE A 3 12.10 13.88 9.97
CA PHE A 3 12.86 13.07 9.02
C PHE A 3 13.66 12.02 9.77
N PHE A 4 13.74 10.82 9.21
CA PHE A 4 14.82 9.89 9.52
C PHE A 4 15.73 9.76 8.30
N THR A 5 16.98 9.35 8.52
CA THR A 5 17.96 9.16 7.44
C THR A 5 18.23 7.68 7.27
N THR A 6 18.06 7.18 6.05
CA THR A 6 18.30 5.78 5.72
C THR A 6 19.79 5.44 5.71
N ASN A 7 20.12 4.15 5.65
CA ASN A 7 21.49 3.66 5.58
C ASN A 7 22.25 4.12 4.32
N ASP A 8 21.52 4.47 3.24
CA ASP A 8 22.03 5.05 2.01
C ASP A 8 21.87 6.58 1.95
N LEU A 9 21.69 7.21 3.10
CA LEU A 9 21.72 8.67 3.32
C LEU A 9 20.56 9.44 2.68
N VAL A 10 19.39 8.80 2.53
CA VAL A 10 18.16 9.44 2.06
C VAL A 10 17.33 9.93 3.25
N LYS A 11 16.91 11.18 3.22
CA LYS A 11 15.96 11.71 4.22
C LYS A 11 14.54 11.31 3.87
N ILE A 12 13.88 10.59 4.76
CA ILE A 12 12.49 10.16 4.63
C ILE A 12 11.62 10.97 5.58
N ASN A 13 10.64 11.69 5.02
CA ASN A 13 9.61 12.39 5.78
C ASN A 13 8.64 11.38 6.37
N PHE A 14 8.35 11.52 7.66
CA PHE A 14 7.34 10.72 8.34
C PHE A 14 6.61 11.55 9.40
N HIS A 15 5.42 11.08 9.74
CA HIS A 15 4.59 11.63 10.80
C HIS A 15 4.15 10.51 11.75
N ASP A 16 4.00 10.86 13.03
CA ASP A 16 3.72 9.93 14.12
C ASP A 16 2.63 10.53 15.01
N TYR A 17 1.48 9.86 15.05
CA TYR A 17 0.25 10.33 15.68
C TYR A 17 -0.23 9.37 16.76
N GLY A 18 -0.88 9.90 17.80
CA GLY A 18 -1.45 9.12 18.89
C GLY A 18 -0.46 8.81 20.02
N ILE A 19 -0.83 7.86 20.88
CA ILE A 19 -0.07 7.50 22.08
C ILE A 19 1.04 6.51 21.71
N GLN A 20 2.29 6.78 22.09
CA GLN A 20 3.44 5.95 21.70
C GLN A 20 3.36 4.48 22.13
N LEU A 21 2.67 4.20 23.24
CA LEU A 21 2.48 2.84 23.79
C LEU A 21 1.40 2.03 23.05
N ASN A 22 0.58 2.68 22.21
CA ASN A 22 -0.44 1.98 21.43
C ASN A 22 0.20 1.18 20.30
N GLN A 23 -0.53 0.17 19.82
CA GLN A 23 -0.09 -0.66 18.70
C GLN A 23 0.15 0.22 17.45
N PRO A 24 1.32 0.13 16.81
CA PRO A 24 1.64 0.91 15.63
C PRO A 24 0.92 0.40 14.38
N LEU A 25 0.37 1.33 13.62
CA LEU A 25 -0.27 1.13 12.33
C LEU A 25 0.40 2.05 11.31
N ILE A 26 1.08 1.48 10.33
CA ILE A 26 1.82 2.22 9.30
C ILE A 26 0.99 2.27 8.02
N LEU A 27 0.73 3.48 7.54
CA LEU A 27 -0.02 3.75 6.32
C LEU A 27 0.95 4.11 5.18
N ILE A 28 0.88 3.36 4.08
CA ILE A 28 1.89 3.36 3.03
C ILE A 28 1.24 3.72 1.68
N GLY A 29 1.63 4.86 1.12
CA GLY A 29 1.04 5.41 -0.11
C GLY A 29 1.45 4.68 -1.39
N GLY A 30 0.63 4.80 -2.43
CA GLY A 30 0.92 4.28 -3.76
C GLY A 30 1.91 5.12 -4.58
N TYR A 31 2.17 4.68 -5.80
CA TYR A 31 3.03 5.41 -6.74
C TYR A 31 2.45 6.81 -7.03
N SER A 32 3.32 7.82 -7.05
CA SER A 32 2.95 9.25 -7.19
C SER A 32 2.08 9.83 -6.06
N SER A 33 1.84 9.07 -4.99
CA SER A 33 1.15 9.54 -3.78
C SER A 33 2.11 10.22 -2.80
N SER A 34 1.57 10.75 -1.70
CA SER A 34 2.30 11.17 -0.51
C SER A 34 1.46 10.86 0.74
N GLU A 35 2.04 11.02 1.92
CA GLU A 35 1.43 10.70 3.21
C GLU A 35 0.04 11.35 3.39
N VAL A 36 -0.16 12.53 2.79
CA VAL A 36 -1.42 13.28 2.80
C VAL A 36 -2.63 12.49 2.31
N THR A 37 -2.48 11.47 1.45
CA THR A 37 -3.66 10.70 1.00
C THR A 37 -4.34 9.95 2.13
N TRP A 38 -3.62 9.72 3.23
CA TRP A 38 -4.14 9.05 4.41
C TRP A 38 -4.81 9.98 5.43
N PHE A 39 -4.96 11.27 5.14
CA PHE A 39 -5.45 12.26 6.11
C PHE A 39 -6.78 11.86 6.78
N ALA A 40 -7.68 11.20 6.04
CA ALA A 40 -9.01 10.81 6.50
C ALA A 40 -9.01 9.56 7.40
N GLN A 41 -7.91 8.82 7.42
CA GLN A 41 -7.72 7.61 8.23
C GLN A 41 -7.13 7.93 9.61
N ILE A 42 -6.24 8.91 9.69
CA ILE A 42 -5.39 9.19 10.86
C ILE A 42 -6.22 9.35 12.14
N GLU A 43 -7.14 10.32 12.19
CA GLU A 43 -7.93 10.59 13.40
C GLU A 43 -8.79 9.40 13.80
N THR A 44 -9.37 8.70 12.82
CA THR A 44 -10.24 7.54 13.07
C THR A 44 -9.46 6.40 13.74
N PHE A 45 -8.24 6.11 13.26
CA PHE A 45 -7.40 5.05 13.83
C PHE A 45 -6.77 5.47 15.16
N VAL A 46 -6.40 6.73 15.34
CA VAL A 46 -5.95 7.24 16.65
C VAL A 46 -7.07 7.11 17.70
N ASN A 47 -8.30 7.51 17.35
CA ASN A 47 -9.46 7.38 18.25
C ASN A 47 -9.83 5.91 18.52
N ALA A 48 -9.50 5.00 17.60
CA ALA A 48 -9.63 3.55 17.80
C ALA A 48 -8.50 2.94 18.66
N GLY A 49 -7.57 3.75 19.17
CA GLY A 49 -6.51 3.31 20.07
C GLY A 49 -5.24 2.81 19.38
N TYR A 50 -4.98 3.20 18.14
CA TYR A 50 -3.72 2.92 17.44
C TYR A 50 -2.75 4.11 17.53
N ARG A 51 -1.45 3.81 17.43
CA ARG A 51 -0.42 4.79 17.08
C ARG A 51 -0.30 4.78 15.56
N VAL A 52 -0.56 5.90 14.89
CA VAL A 52 -0.60 5.94 13.42
C VAL A 52 0.68 6.56 12.89
N ILE A 53 1.36 5.87 11.99
CA ILE A 53 2.55 6.35 11.31
C ILE A 53 2.23 6.49 9.83
N THR A 54 2.54 7.65 9.25
CA THR A 54 2.52 7.87 7.80
C THR A 54 3.93 8.26 7.36
N TYR A 55 4.31 7.95 6.12
CA TYR A 55 5.58 8.42 5.57
C TYR A 55 5.49 8.59 4.06
N ASP A 56 6.39 9.42 3.53
CA ASP A 56 6.59 9.55 2.10
C ASP A 56 7.70 8.60 1.66
N HIS A 57 7.44 7.73 0.68
CA HIS A 57 8.52 6.98 0.04
C HIS A 57 9.64 7.93 -0.44
N ARG A 58 10.87 7.43 -0.56
CA ARG A 58 11.94 8.19 -1.25
C ARG A 58 11.43 8.71 -2.59
N SER A 59 11.83 9.93 -2.96
CA SER A 59 11.38 10.59 -4.18
C SER A 59 9.87 10.90 -4.27
N HIS A 60 9.11 10.77 -3.18
CA HIS A 60 7.70 11.16 -3.06
C HIS A 60 7.51 12.25 -2.00
N GLY A 61 6.40 12.99 -2.09
CA GLY A 61 6.00 13.96 -1.06
C GLY A 61 7.13 14.91 -0.64
N ASP A 62 7.35 15.02 0.66
CA ASP A 62 8.41 15.84 1.27
C ASP A 62 9.70 15.04 1.54
N SER A 63 9.75 13.75 1.20
CA SER A 63 10.99 12.96 1.23
C SER A 63 11.99 13.42 0.18
N GLN A 64 13.27 13.14 0.44
CA GLN A 64 14.35 13.53 -0.45
C GLN A 64 14.21 12.87 -1.84
N GLN A 65 14.37 13.68 -2.88
CA GLN A 65 14.44 13.21 -4.27
C GLN A 65 15.81 12.64 -4.61
N VAL A 66 15.82 11.42 -5.15
CA VAL A 66 17.03 10.68 -5.53
C VAL A 66 16.84 9.93 -6.85
N ASP A 67 17.94 9.67 -7.57
CA ASP A 67 17.97 8.95 -8.86
C ASP A 67 18.36 7.46 -8.73
N TYR A 68 18.49 6.97 -7.50
CA TYR A 68 18.92 5.61 -7.20
C TYR A 68 17.94 4.94 -6.22
N GLY A 69 18.05 3.62 -6.09
CA GLY A 69 17.17 2.87 -5.20
C GLY A 69 15.71 2.83 -5.68
N LEU A 70 15.47 2.98 -6.98
CA LEU A 70 14.14 2.98 -7.62
C LEU A 70 13.59 1.54 -7.76
N THR A 71 13.51 0.81 -6.65
CA THR A 71 13.03 -0.58 -6.60
C THR A 71 12.18 -0.83 -5.36
N LEU A 72 11.21 -1.74 -5.43
CA LEU A 72 10.38 -2.14 -4.29
C LEU A 72 11.20 -2.64 -3.10
N HIS A 73 12.23 -3.45 -3.32
CA HIS A 73 13.13 -3.95 -2.29
C HIS A 73 13.82 -2.83 -1.49
N ARG A 74 14.18 -1.74 -2.17
CA ARG A 74 14.74 -0.56 -1.50
C ARG A 74 13.66 0.19 -0.70
N LEU A 75 12.44 0.30 -1.22
CA LEU A 75 11.32 0.87 -0.46
C LEU A 75 10.98 0.01 0.77
N ALA A 76 11.06 -1.31 0.65
CA ALA A 76 10.87 -2.25 1.76
C ALA A 76 11.97 -2.10 2.82
N MET A 77 13.23 -1.92 2.40
CA MET A 77 14.31 -1.61 3.33
C MET A 77 14.10 -0.24 4.02
N ASP A 78 13.59 0.79 3.32
CA ASP A 78 13.24 2.07 3.96
C ASP A 78 12.15 1.89 5.03
N LEU A 79 11.13 1.08 4.74
CA LEU A 79 10.09 0.73 5.70
C LEU A 79 10.69 0.01 6.92
N LYS A 80 11.59 -0.95 6.70
CA LYS A 80 12.29 -1.66 7.78
C LYS A 80 13.11 -0.71 8.65
N GLU A 81 13.84 0.21 8.04
CA GLU A 81 14.65 1.20 8.76
C GLU A 81 13.79 2.19 9.53
N LEU A 82 12.62 2.58 9.02
CA LEU A 82 11.65 3.40 9.75
C LEU A 82 11.12 2.66 10.99
N ILE A 83 10.74 1.39 10.82
CA ILE A 83 10.29 0.52 11.92
C ILE A 83 11.36 0.42 13.00
N ASP A 84 12.62 0.22 12.62
CA ASP A 84 13.74 0.11 13.54
C ASP A 84 14.07 1.45 14.22
N TYR A 85 14.08 2.54 13.47
CA TYR A 85 14.35 3.90 13.96
C TYR A 85 13.35 4.32 15.03
N LEU A 86 12.06 4.03 14.82
CA LEU A 86 10.99 4.30 15.78
C LEU A 86 10.83 3.20 16.83
N GLN A 87 11.65 2.15 16.77
CA GLN A 87 11.62 0.99 17.66
C GLN A 87 10.24 0.32 17.76
N LEU A 88 9.53 0.28 16.63
CA LEU A 88 8.14 -0.21 16.59
C LEU A 88 8.10 -1.73 16.77
N LYS A 89 7.09 -2.19 17.51
CA LYS A 89 6.82 -3.61 17.73
C LYS A 89 5.38 -3.97 17.38
N ASN A 90 5.17 -5.18 16.84
CA ASN A 90 3.86 -5.71 16.46
C ASN A 90 3.08 -4.77 15.52
N VAL A 91 3.72 -4.35 14.43
CA VAL A 91 3.20 -3.37 13.48
C VAL A 91 2.07 -3.95 12.63
N VAL A 92 1.02 -3.15 12.42
CA VAL A 92 0.06 -3.37 11.33
C VAL A 92 0.52 -2.56 10.13
N LEU A 93 0.62 -3.20 8.97
CA LEU A 93 0.99 -2.53 7.73
C LEU A 93 -0.24 -2.39 6.83
N ILE A 94 -0.53 -1.18 6.37
CA ILE A 94 -1.61 -0.90 5.42
C ILE A 94 -1.00 -0.20 4.20
N GLY A 95 -1.09 -0.85 3.04
CA GLY A 95 -0.50 -0.34 1.81
C GLY A 95 -1.54 -0.13 0.72
N HIS A 96 -1.45 1.02 0.05
CA HIS A 96 -2.21 1.29 -1.17
C HIS A 96 -1.36 1.05 -2.41
N SER A 97 -1.80 0.21 -3.34
CA SER A 97 -1.14 0.05 -4.64
C SER A 97 0.35 -0.32 -4.49
N MET A 98 1.27 0.51 -4.98
CA MET A 98 2.72 0.36 -4.75
C MET A 98 3.09 0.22 -3.26
N GLY A 99 2.36 0.86 -2.35
CA GLY A 99 2.56 0.69 -0.90
C GLY A 99 2.27 -0.73 -0.45
N ALA A 100 1.24 -1.38 -1.01
CA ALA A 100 0.99 -2.81 -0.78
C ALA A 100 2.07 -3.69 -1.41
N ALA A 101 2.53 -3.37 -2.63
CA ALA A 101 3.64 -4.09 -3.25
C ALA A 101 4.97 -3.91 -2.47
N THR A 102 5.13 -2.78 -1.76
CA THR A 102 6.26 -2.54 -0.86
C THR A 102 6.17 -3.44 0.37
N ILE A 103 4.97 -3.69 0.89
CA ILE A 103 4.75 -4.66 1.97
C ILE A 103 5.09 -6.07 1.49
N MET A 104 4.68 -6.47 0.29
CA MET A 104 5.04 -7.80 -0.26
C MET A 104 6.56 -7.98 -0.41
N ALA A 105 7.27 -6.95 -0.87
CA ALA A 105 8.74 -6.96 -0.90
C ALA A 105 9.35 -6.97 0.51
N TYR A 106 8.70 -6.34 1.49
CA TYR A 106 9.11 -6.41 2.89
C TYR A 106 8.94 -7.83 3.45
N GLU A 107 7.83 -8.50 3.15
CA GLU A 107 7.56 -9.89 3.57
C GLU A 107 8.60 -10.86 3.00
N GLU A 108 8.96 -10.71 1.72
CA GLU A 108 10.01 -11.52 1.08
C GLU A 108 11.37 -11.36 1.78
N LEU A 109 11.77 -10.10 2.05
CA LEU A 109 13.08 -9.80 2.61
C LEU A 109 13.16 -10.05 4.12
N PHE A 110 12.06 -9.85 4.83
CA PHE A 110 11.99 -9.80 6.28
C PHE A 110 10.79 -10.64 6.72
N THR A 111 10.97 -11.95 6.76
CA THR A 111 10.03 -12.87 7.43
C THR A 111 10.10 -12.66 8.96
N ASP A 112 9.71 -11.47 9.40
CA ASP A 112 9.89 -10.95 10.76
C ASP A 112 8.61 -11.15 11.57
N GLU A 113 8.76 -11.72 12.76
CA GLU A 113 7.66 -11.88 13.73
C GLU A 113 7.02 -10.54 14.13
N ASN A 114 7.71 -9.43 13.86
CA ASN A 114 7.33 -8.08 14.25
C ASN A 114 6.10 -7.50 13.53
N VAL A 115 5.57 -8.14 12.49
CA VAL A 115 4.30 -7.75 11.84
C VAL A 115 3.14 -8.50 12.49
N SER A 116 2.04 -7.81 12.81
CA SER A 116 0.84 -8.42 13.39
C SER A 116 -0.24 -8.71 12.35
N ALA A 117 -0.36 -7.86 11.33
CA ALA A 117 -1.36 -7.99 10.28
C ALA A 117 -1.00 -7.12 9.08
N ILE A 118 -1.49 -7.51 7.90
CA ILE A 118 -1.23 -6.83 6.63
C ILE A 118 -2.55 -6.50 5.95
N ILE A 119 -2.67 -5.30 5.42
CA ILE A 119 -3.87 -4.84 4.72
C ILE A 119 -3.41 -4.23 3.40
N THR A 120 -3.87 -4.81 2.29
CA THR A 120 -3.49 -4.37 0.95
C THR A 120 -4.70 -3.79 0.23
N GLU A 121 -4.57 -2.57 -0.26
CA GLU A 121 -5.59 -1.89 -1.02
C GLU A 121 -5.25 -1.88 -2.51
N ASP A 122 -6.07 -2.63 -3.26
CA ASP A 122 -6.12 -2.70 -4.71
C ASP A 122 -4.75 -2.97 -5.35
N GLN A 123 -4.10 -4.04 -4.89
CA GLN A 123 -2.83 -4.52 -5.41
C GLN A 123 -2.86 -6.04 -5.55
N ALA A 124 -2.71 -6.53 -6.78
CA ALA A 124 -2.55 -7.95 -7.03
C ALA A 124 -1.11 -8.42 -6.75
N PRO A 125 -0.88 -9.70 -6.42
CA PRO A 125 0.46 -10.24 -6.21
C PRO A 125 1.29 -10.23 -7.50
N THR A 126 0.65 -10.18 -8.67
CA THR A 126 1.33 -10.01 -9.95
C THR A 126 0.49 -9.20 -10.92
N PHE A 127 1.17 -8.48 -11.82
CA PHE A 127 0.53 -7.85 -12.98
C PHE A 127 0.49 -8.78 -14.20
N PHE A 128 1.26 -9.86 -14.19
CA PHE A 128 1.45 -10.70 -15.36
C PHE A 128 0.24 -11.59 -15.63
N LYS A 129 0.00 -11.77 -16.93
CA LYS A 129 -0.84 -12.84 -17.43
C LYS A 129 -0.03 -14.13 -17.45
N SER A 130 -0.50 -15.15 -16.74
CA SER A 130 0.16 -16.46 -16.69
C SER A 130 -0.87 -17.59 -16.59
N ALA A 131 -0.56 -18.76 -17.14
CA ALA A 131 -1.49 -19.90 -17.16
C ALA A 131 -1.87 -20.38 -15.75
N ASP A 132 -0.95 -20.30 -14.81
CA ASP A 132 -1.12 -20.61 -13.38
C ASP A 132 -1.69 -19.44 -12.56
N TRP A 133 -2.07 -18.33 -13.22
CA TRP A 133 -2.74 -17.19 -12.60
C TRP A 133 -4.10 -16.96 -13.26
N LEU A 134 -5.18 -17.30 -12.55
CA LEU A 134 -6.56 -17.14 -13.05
C LEU A 134 -6.75 -17.73 -14.46
N ASN A 135 -6.18 -18.92 -14.69
CA ASN A 135 -6.19 -19.65 -15.96
C ASN A 135 -5.63 -18.85 -17.15
N GLY A 136 -4.76 -17.88 -16.89
CA GLY A 136 -4.22 -16.99 -17.92
C GLY A 136 -5.26 -16.12 -18.59
N GLN A 137 -6.41 -15.84 -17.96
CA GLN A 137 -7.42 -14.95 -18.51
C GLN A 137 -7.20 -13.48 -18.09
N TYR A 138 -6.55 -13.27 -16.95
CA TYR A 138 -6.33 -11.97 -16.34
C TYR A 138 -4.85 -11.61 -16.25
N GLY A 139 -4.55 -10.35 -15.93
CA GLY A 139 -3.21 -9.78 -16.01
C GLY A 139 -2.90 -9.19 -17.39
N LYS A 140 -1.63 -8.87 -17.62
CA LYS A 140 -1.13 -8.24 -18.84
C LYS A 140 0.13 -8.94 -19.35
N THR A 141 0.31 -8.94 -20.67
CA THR A 141 1.56 -9.31 -21.32
C THR A 141 2.62 -8.22 -21.15
N LEU A 142 3.90 -8.54 -21.42
CA LEU A 142 4.99 -7.55 -21.37
C LEU A 142 4.72 -6.32 -22.24
N THR A 143 4.14 -6.50 -23.44
CA THR A 143 3.80 -5.40 -24.34
C THR A 143 2.70 -4.51 -23.76
N GLU A 144 1.62 -5.11 -23.24
CA GLU A 144 0.53 -4.37 -22.59
C GLU A 144 1.01 -3.64 -21.33
N LEU A 145 1.94 -4.23 -20.58
CA LEU A 145 2.56 -3.59 -19.42
C LEU A 145 3.39 -2.37 -19.81
N SER A 146 4.15 -2.45 -20.91
CA SER A 146 4.90 -1.29 -21.42
C SER A 146 3.96 -0.12 -21.76
N VAL A 147 2.84 -0.40 -22.45
CA VAL A 147 1.83 0.62 -22.78
C VAL A 147 1.20 1.18 -21.49
N PHE A 148 0.86 0.29 -20.56
CA PHE A 148 0.28 0.68 -19.28
C PHE A 148 1.17 1.65 -18.48
N ILE A 149 2.49 1.44 -18.45
CA ILE A 149 3.44 2.36 -17.79
C ILE A 149 3.36 3.75 -18.39
N ASP A 150 3.35 3.84 -19.72
CA ASP A 150 3.39 5.12 -20.43
C ASP A 150 2.07 5.89 -20.31
N ASP A 151 0.95 5.18 -20.14
CA ASP A 151 -0.38 5.77 -19.96
C ASP A 151 -0.81 5.94 -18.49
N PHE A 152 -0.09 5.34 -17.54
CA PHE A 152 -0.39 5.44 -16.11
C PHE A 152 -0.63 6.89 -15.63
N PRO A 153 0.21 7.89 -15.98
CA PRO A 153 0.01 9.27 -15.52
C PRO A 153 -1.31 9.92 -15.98
N LYS A 154 -1.95 9.37 -17.02
CA LYS A 154 -3.23 9.85 -17.57
C LYS A 154 -4.42 9.04 -17.04
N THR A 155 -4.16 7.94 -16.34
CA THR A 155 -5.20 7.00 -15.90
C THR A 155 -6.02 7.62 -14.78
N ARG A 156 -7.35 7.68 -14.97
CA ARG A 156 -8.26 8.10 -13.91
C ARG A 156 -8.39 6.98 -12.89
N LEU A 157 -7.84 7.18 -11.70
CA LEU A 157 -7.79 6.16 -10.65
C LEU A 157 -9.11 5.99 -9.88
N THR A 158 -9.93 7.04 -9.75
CA THR A 158 -11.18 6.99 -8.99
C THR A 158 -12.41 6.82 -9.88
N GLN A 159 -13.39 6.07 -9.41
CA GLN A 159 -14.69 5.90 -10.08
C GLN A 159 -15.75 6.78 -9.43
N LYS A 160 -15.81 6.77 -8.09
CA LYS A 160 -16.65 7.67 -7.31
C LYS A 160 -16.07 9.08 -7.30
N LYS A 161 -16.97 10.04 -7.18
CA LYS A 161 -16.59 11.45 -7.03
C LYS A 161 -16.08 11.64 -5.60
N LEU A 162 -14.81 12.00 -5.45
CA LEU A 162 -14.29 12.47 -4.17
C LEU A 162 -15.02 13.75 -3.73
N SER A 163 -15.29 13.86 -2.44
CA SER A 163 -15.90 15.05 -1.85
C SER A 163 -15.00 16.28 -2.06
N ASP A 164 -15.60 17.47 -2.01
CA ASP A 164 -14.83 18.69 -2.23
C ASP A 164 -13.85 18.97 -1.08
N SER A 165 -14.13 18.49 0.13
CA SER A 165 -13.18 18.55 1.25
C SER A 165 -11.96 17.67 1.01
N VAL A 166 -12.15 16.44 0.53
CA VAL A 166 -11.04 15.56 0.13
C VAL A 166 -10.19 16.23 -0.95
N LYS A 167 -10.83 16.72 -2.02
CA LYS A 167 -10.10 17.38 -3.11
C LYS A 167 -9.31 18.61 -2.66
N ARG A 168 -9.89 19.45 -1.78
CA ARG A 168 -9.17 20.61 -1.22
C ARG A 168 -7.96 20.19 -0.40
N THR A 169 -8.12 19.18 0.46
CA THR A 169 -7.04 18.68 1.31
C THR A 169 -5.88 18.14 0.46
N LEU A 170 -6.20 17.28 -0.52
CA LEU A 170 -5.20 16.78 -1.47
C LEU A 170 -4.55 17.92 -2.27
N GLY A 171 -5.34 18.88 -2.76
CA GLY A 171 -4.82 20.02 -3.54
C GLY A 171 -3.87 20.93 -2.75
N HIS A 172 -3.97 20.97 -1.43
CA HIS A 172 -3.06 21.73 -0.58
C HIS A 172 -1.80 20.94 -0.17
N GLY A 173 -1.92 19.63 0.05
CA GLY A 173 -0.82 18.84 0.59
C GLY A 173 -0.02 18.02 -0.42
N MET A 174 -0.62 17.60 -1.55
CA MET A 174 0.07 16.80 -2.57
C MET A 174 1.21 17.60 -3.21
N LYS A 175 2.35 16.95 -3.39
CA LYS A 175 3.52 17.52 -4.08
C LYS A 175 3.56 17.05 -5.53
N PRO A 176 4.15 17.84 -6.46
CA PRO A 176 4.38 17.40 -7.82
C PRO A 176 5.25 16.14 -7.87
N PHE A 177 4.93 15.23 -8.79
CA PHE A 177 5.66 13.98 -8.99
C PHE A 177 6.18 13.90 -10.44
N ASP A 178 7.48 13.59 -10.61
CA ASP A 178 8.10 13.46 -11.93
C ASP A 178 7.96 12.04 -12.46
N PHE A 179 6.85 11.79 -13.16
CA PHE A 179 6.54 10.50 -13.77
C PHE A 179 7.60 10.03 -14.78
N LYS A 180 8.31 10.95 -15.44
CA LYS A 180 9.34 10.59 -16.41
C LYS A 180 10.59 10.12 -15.70
N ARG A 181 11.03 10.87 -14.68
CA ARG A 181 12.21 10.56 -13.88
C ARG A 181 12.05 9.25 -13.10
N TYR A 182 10.88 9.03 -12.51
CA TYR A 182 10.63 7.86 -11.66
C TYR A 182 9.94 6.69 -12.37
N ARG A 183 9.81 6.76 -13.70
CA ARG A 183 9.33 5.65 -14.55
C ARG A 183 10.01 4.30 -14.24
N PRO A 184 11.34 4.23 -13.98
CA PRO A 184 11.98 2.94 -13.63
C PRO A 184 11.42 2.30 -12.35
N LEU A 185 10.96 3.10 -11.38
CA LEU A 185 10.32 2.56 -10.18
C LEU A 185 9.00 1.87 -10.53
N LEU A 186 8.14 2.52 -11.33
CA LEU A 186 6.88 1.89 -11.77
C LEU A 186 7.16 0.63 -12.60
N GLN A 187 8.17 0.66 -13.47
CA GLN A 187 8.62 -0.54 -14.19
C GLN A 187 9.02 -1.65 -13.23
N ASN A 188 9.81 -1.34 -12.19
CA ASN A 188 10.19 -2.35 -11.21
C ASN A 188 8.96 -2.93 -10.51
N VAL A 189 8.01 -2.10 -10.07
CA VAL A 189 6.77 -2.53 -9.40
C VAL A 189 5.99 -3.54 -10.23
N ILE A 190 5.73 -3.23 -11.50
CA ILE A 190 4.85 -4.07 -12.32
C ILE A 190 5.49 -5.37 -12.80
N LEU A 191 6.81 -5.47 -12.76
CA LEU A 191 7.56 -6.65 -13.19
C LEU A 191 7.75 -7.66 -12.04
N GLN A 192 7.23 -7.38 -10.84
CA GLN A 192 7.31 -8.31 -9.72
C GLN A 192 6.18 -9.35 -9.76
N ASP A 193 6.42 -10.46 -9.07
CA ASP A 193 5.46 -11.54 -8.87
C ASP A 193 5.64 -12.13 -7.46
N TRP A 194 4.68 -11.83 -6.59
CA TRP A 194 4.68 -12.13 -5.16
C TRP A 194 3.84 -13.36 -4.80
N ARG A 195 3.36 -14.11 -5.80
CA ARG A 195 2.50 -15.27 -5.57
C ARG A 195 3.20 -16.34 -4.70
N PRO A 196 4.50 -16.68 -4.90
CA PRO A 196 5.18 -17.65 -4.05
C PRO A 196 5.35 -17.19 -2.59
N GLU A 197 5.61 -15.91 -2.36
CA GLU A 197 5.86 -15.32 -1.04
C GLU A 197 4.56 -15.18 -0.26
N LEU A 198 3.48 -14.80 -0.93
CA LEU A 198 2.16 -14.67 -0.31
C LEU A 198 1.67 -15.99 0.31
N GLY A 199 2.05 -17.14 -0.28
CA GLY A 199 1.74 -18.45 0.29
C GLY A 199 2.60 -18.82 1.51
N GLN A 200 3.72 -18.13 1.73
CA GLN A 200 4.64 -18.39 2.84
C GLN A 200 4.39 -17.47 4.04
N GLU A 201 3.86 -16.26 3.81
CA GLU A 201 3.48 -15.37 4.90
C GLU A 201 2.43 -16.01 5.80
N LYS A 202 2.62 -15.88 7.11
CA LYS A 202 1.78 -16.48 8.15
C LYS A 202 0.92 -15.46 8.87
N LYS A 203 1.15 -14.16 8.73
CA LYS A 203 0.30 -13.13 9.33
C LYS A 203 -1.05 -13.04 8.61
N PRO A 204 -2.12 -12.60 9.28
CA PRO A 204 -3.43 -12.45 8.65
C PRO A 204 -3.42 -11.26 7.68
N HIS A 205 -4.00 -11.45 6.49
CA HIS A 205 -4.16 -10.42 5.48
C HIS A 205 -5.61 -9.98 5.31
N LEU A 206 -5.84 -8.69 5.08
CA LEU A 206 -7.09 -8.19 4.55
C LEU A 206 -6.85 -7.61 3.14
N PHE A 207 -7.43 -8.24 2.13
CA PHE A 207 -7.32 -7.82 0.74
C PHE A 207 -8.51 -6.95 0.37
N PHE A 208 -8.27 -5.68 0.12
CA PHE A 208 -9.25 -4.78 -0.46
C PHE A 208 -9.08 -4.68 -1.97
N ALA A 209 -10.20 -4.62 -2.70
CA ALA A 209 -10.21 -4.28 -4.11
C ALA A 209 -11.42 -3.42 -4.47
N GLY A 210 -11.22 -2.54 -5.45
CA GLY A 210 -12.32 -1.80 -6.06
C GLY A 210 -13.00 -2.63 -7.13
N GLU A 211 -14.33 -2.73 -7.08
CA GLU A 211 -15.09 -3.45 -8.10
C GLU A 211 -14.80 -2.93 -9.52
N LYS A 212 -14.59 -1.61 -9.64
CA LYS A 212 -14.38 -0.89 -10.90
C LYS A 212 -12.97 -0.33 -11.00
N SER A 213 -12.00 -0.96 -10.33
CA SER A 213 -10.60 -0.54 -10.43
C SER A 213 -10.12 -0.57 -11.89
N PRO A 214 -9.50 0.52 -12.37
CA PRO A 214 -8.90 0.57 -13.70
C PRO A 214 -7.55 -0.17 -13.76
N ILE A 215 -7.00 -0.57 -12.61
CA ILE A 215 -5.66 -1.17 -12.52
C ILE A 215 -5.77 -2.68 -12.44
N PHE A 216 -6.54 -3.18 -11.48
CA PHE A 216 -6.70 -4.59 -11.21
C PHE A 216 -8.16 -5.03 -11.23
N PRO A 217 -8.50 -6.11 -11.93
CA PRO A 217 -9.80 -6.76 -11.77
C PRO A 217 -10.01 -7.24 -10.33
N ALA A 218 -11.17 -6.97 -9.74
CA ALA A 218 -11.48 -7.29 -8.34
C ALA A 218 -11.28 -8.77 -7.97
N ILE A 219 -11.41 -9.69 -8.94
CA ILE A 219 -11.16 -11.13 -8.75
C ILE A 219 -9.73 -11.43 -8.29
N HIS A 220 -8.77 -10.54 -8.56
CA HIS A 220 -7.39 -10.68 -8.09
C HIS A 220 -7.29 -10.72 -6.56
N ALA A 221 -8.16 -9.99 -5.83
CA ALA A 221 -8.15 -10.02 -4.37
C ALA A 221 -8.59 -11.38 -3.81
N GLN A 222 -9.60 -11.99 -4.43
CA GLN A 222 -10.05 -13.34 -4.06
C GLN A 222 -8.96 -14.37 -4.37
N ALA A 223 -8.32 -14.30 -5.53
CA ALA A 223 -7.23 -15.19 -5.89
C ALA A 223 -6.00 -15.02 -4.98
N ALA A 224 -5.66 -13.78 -4.61
CA ALA A 224 -4.60 -13.51 -3.63
C ALA A 224 -4.92 -14.13 -2.26
N ARG A 225 -6.17 -14.00 -1.81
CA ARG A 225 -6.62 -14.67 -0.58
C ARG A 225 -6.51 -16.19 -0.65
N GLU A 226 -6.81 -16.80 -1.78
CA GLU A 226 -6.71 -18.26 -1.96
C GLU A 226 -5.25 -18.76 -1.90
N LEU A 227 -4.28 -17.93 -2.26
CA LEU A 227 -2.85 -18.23 -2.07
C LEU A 227 -2.42 -18.15 -0.59
N GLN A 228 -3.06 -17.28 0.19
CA GLN A 228 -2.71 -17.04 1.59
C GLN A 228 -3.26 -18.16 2.50
N ASN A 229 -2.37 -18.82 3.23
CA ASN A 229 -2.67 -19.96 4.10
C ASN A 229 -3.27 -19.60 5.46
N ASN A 230 -3.13 -18.35 5.93
CA ASN A 230 -3.69 -17.94 7.21
C ASN A 230 -5.24 -17.92 7.16
N PRO A 231 -5.96 -18.70 8.00
CA PRO A 231 -7.42 -18.80 7.97
C PRO A 231 -8.13 -17.50 8.35
N ASN A 232 -7.48 -16.62 9.10
CA ASN A 232 -7.99 -15.31 9.49
C ASN A 232 -7.83 -14.25 8.41
N SER A 233 -7.23 -14.58 7.26
CA SER A 233 -7.19 -13.66 6.13
C SER A 233 -8.57 -13.50 5.49
N GLU A 234 -8.85 -12.34 4.93
CA GLU A 234 -10.16 -11.96 4.42
C GLU A 234 -10.07 -11.11 3.15
N VAL A 235 -11.18 -11.02 2.41
CA VAL A 235 -11.31 -10.18 1.23
C VAL A 235 -12.52 -9.26 1.42
N GLN A 236 -12.38 -8.00 1.03
CA GLN A 236 -13.51 -7.09 0.94
C GLN A 236 -13.47 -6.30 -0.36
N ILE A 237 -14.53 -6.46 -1.16
CA ILE A 237 -14.72 -5.73 -2.41
C ILE A 237 -15.55 -4.46 -2.16
N PHE A 238 -15.05 -3.35 -2.68
CA PHE A 238 -15.71 -2.04 -2.58
C PHE A 238 -16.51 -1.76 -3.84
N GLU A 239 -17.82 -2.03 -3.77
CA GLU A 239 -18.77 -1.81 -4.85
C GLU A 239 -18.70 -0.37 -5.40
N GLY A 240 -18.66 -0.26 -6.72
CA GLY A 240 -18.61 0.99 -7.46
C GLY A 240 -17.32 1.81 -7.30
N CYS A 241 -16.32 1.34 -6.55
CA CYS A 241 -15.08 2.08 -6.32
C CYS A 241 -14.01 1.76 -7.36
N GLY A 242 -13.11 2.71 -7.58
CA GLY A 242 -11.92 2.57 -8.41
C GLY A 242 -10.74 2.04 -7.61
N HIS A 243 -9.58 2.67 -7.79
CA HIS A 243 -8.30 2.24 -7.22
C HIS A 243 -8.01 2.87 -5.84
N ILE A 244 -8.70 3.94 -5.43
CA ILE A 244 -8.36 4.72 -4.22
C ILE A 244 -9.50 4.65 -3.21
N LEU A 245 -9.74 3.44 -2.71
CA LEU A 245 -10.84 3.06 -1.83
C LEU A 245 -10.84 3.87 -0.53
N HIS A 246 -9.67 4.11 0.06
CA HIS A 246 -9.53 4.86 1.31
C HIS A 246 -10.01 6.31 1.21
N LEU A 247 -10.14 6.86 -0.01
CA LEU A 247 -10.69 8.18 -0.27
C LEU A 247 -12.07 8.15 -0.96
N GLU A 248 -12.38 7.09 -1.71
CA GLU A 248 -13.68 6.92 -2.37
C GLU A 248 -14.79 6.48 -1.39
N GLU A 249 -14.44 5.74 -0.34
CA GLU A 249 -15.37 5.19 0.66
C GLU A 249 -14.72 5.19 2.07
N ILE A 250 -14.42 6.40 2.57
CA ILE A 250 -13.63 6.63 3.80
C ILE A 250 -14.18 5.85 5.00
N GLU A 251 -15.45 6.02 5.32
CA GLU A 251 -16.05 5.43 6.53
C GLU A 251 -16.07 3.91 6.44
N LYS A 252 -16.43 3.37 5.27
CA LYS A 252 -16.45 1.93 5.02
C LYS A 252 -15.05 1.33 5.08
N PHE A 253 -14.04 2.02 4.54
CA PHE A 253 -12.65 1.60 4.60
C PHE A 253 -12.15 1.55 6.05
N ASN A 254 -12.32 2.64 6.79
CA ASN A 254 -11.85 2.75 8.17
C ASN A 254 -12.53 1.70 9.07
N GLN A 255 -13.85 1.52 8.91
CA GLN A 255 -14.61 0.55 9.68
C GLN A 255 -14.15 -0.89 9.38
N ALA A 256 -13.91 -1.22 8.11
CA ALA A 256 -13.43 -2.55 7.71
C ALA A 256 -12.08 -2.90 8.36
N VAL A 257 -11.14 -1.96 8.33
CA VAL A 257 -9.84 -2.11 9.00
C VAL A 257 -10.02 -2.37 10.50
N ILE A 258 -10.81 -1.54 11.18
CA ILE A 258 -11.02 -1.67 12.64
C ILE A 258 -11.69 -3.01 12.99
N VAL A 259 -12.70 -3.43 12.23
CA VAL A 259 -13.41 -4.70 12.44
C VAL A 259 -12.45 -5.88 12.30
N PHE A 260 -11.66 -5.90 11.23
CA PHE A 260 -10.67 -6.94 10.99
C PHE A 260 -9.63 -7.01 12.12
N LEU A 261 -9.04 -5.87 12.49
CA LEU A 261 -8.03 -5.81 13.57
C LEU A 261 -8.61 -6.22 14.94
N ASN A 262 -9.87 -5.90 15.21
CA ASN A 262 -10.54 -6.33 16.45
C ASN A 262 -10.88 -7.82 16.45
N LYS A 263 -11.10 -8.42 15.28
CA LYS A 263 -11.33 -9.87 15.14
C LYS A 263 -10.06 -10.64 15.45
N ILE A 264 -8.94 -10.31 14.81
CA ILE A 264 -7.67 -11.04 14.99
C ILE A 264 -7.05 -10.88 16.39
N LYS A 265 -7.41 -9.84 17.15
CA LYS A 265 -6.97 -9.66 18.56
C LYS A 265 -7.64 -10.62 19.53
N LYS A 266 -8.74 -11.25 19.14
CA LYS A 266 -9.52 -12.16 20.00
C LYS A 266 -9.13 -13.63 19.85
N ASP A 267 -8.37 -13.95 18.81
CA ASP A 267 -7.84 -15.30 18.53
C ASP A 267 -6.43 -15.46 19.10
#